data_AF-A0A402C4H1-F1
#
_entry.id   AF-A0A402C4H1-F1
#
_cell.length_a   1.000
_cell.length_b   1.000
_cell.length_c   1.000
_cell.angle_alpha   90.00
_cell.angle_beta   90.00
_cell.angle_gamma   90.00
#
_symmetry.space_group_name_H-M   'P 1'
#
loop_
_entity.id
_entity.type
_entity.pdbx_description
1 polymer ?
#
loop_
_entity_poly.entity_id
_entity_poly.type
_entity_poly.pdbx_seq_one_letter_code
_entity_poly.pdbx_strand_id
1 'polypeptide(L)'
;MTGLAATDRHGRMWELVAIEGVICALLVAGTGAPTVMSAPDLIDLHGPIRLSPDRCRLSPGSHAALVDVVDLVASDPETATVEQIREVATTAAHLLLGATPAPPSA
;
A
#
# COMPACT_ATOMS: atom_id res chain seq x y z
N MET A 1 -13.60 -5.45 -0.33
CA MET A 1 -13.65 -4.04 -0.75
C MET A 1 -12.23 -3.50 -0.68
N THR A 2 -11.68 -3.00 -1.78
CA THR A 2 -10.37 -2.34 -1.81
C THR A 2 -10.61 -0.84 -1.69
N GLY A 3 -10.78 -0.34 -0.46
CA GLY A 3 -10.83 1.08 -0.18
C GLY A 3 -9.43 1.71 -0.26
N LEU A 4 -9.34 2.98 -0.63
CA LEU A 4 -8.10 3.73 -0.60
C LEU A 4 -8.01 4.54 0.69
N ALA A 5 -6.93 4.36 1.46
CA ALA A 5 -6.72 5.13 2.68
C ALA A 5 -6.33 6.58 2.35
N ALA A 6 -6.96 7.52 3.05
CA ALA A 6 -6.66 8.94 2.97
C ALA A 6 -6.55 9.56 4.36
N THR A 7 -5.83 10.67 4.47
CA THR A 7 -5.66 11.41 5.72
C THR A 7 -5.96 12.89 5.47
N ASP A 8 -6.78 13.49 6.33
CA ASP A 8 -7.05 14.93 6.25
C ASP A 8 -5.96 15.76 6.97
N ARG A 9 -6.06 17.09 6.88
CA ARG A 9 -5.13 18.02 7.54
C ARG A 9 -5.12 17.96 9.07
N HIS A 10 -6.15 17.36 9.68
CA HIS A 10 -6.28 17.19 11.12
C HIS A 10 -5.78 15.81 11.58
N GLY A 11 -5.25 14.99 10.67
CA GLY A 11 -4.77 13.64 10.97
C GLY A 11 -5.87 12.58 11.07
N ARG A 12 -7.11 12.89 10.68
CA ARG A 12 -8.19 11.90 10.63
C ARG A 12 -8.01 10.97 9.44
N MET A 13 -8.22 9.68 9.64
CA MET A 13 -8.14 8.68 8.59
C MET A 13 -9.49 8.41 7.97
N TRP A 14 -9.51 8.40 6.64
CA TRP A 14 -10.68 8.18 5.81
C TRP A 14 -10.43 6.99 4.90
N GLU A 15 -11.44 6.16 4.70
CA GLU A 15 -11.45 5.13 3.67
C GLU A 15 -12.29 5.63 2.49
N LEU A 16 -11.67 5.77 1.32
CA LEU A 16 -12.35 6.16 0.08
C LEU A 16 -12.90 4.92 -0.61
N VAL A 17 -14.20 4.90 -0.86
CA VAL A 17 -14.94 3.78 -1.43
C VAL A 17 -15.79 4.28 -2.59
N ALA A 18 -15.77 3.58 -3.72
CA ALA A 18 -16.69 3.84 -4.81
C ALA A 18 -18.05 3.18 -4.51
N ILE A 19 -19.11 4.00 -4.45
CA ILE A 19 -20.49 3.57 -4.26
C ILE A 19 -21.29 4.15 -5.42
N GLU A 20 -21.87 3.28 -6.25
CA GLU A 20 -22.73 3.69 -7.39
C GLU A 20 -22.08 4.72 -8.35
N GLY A 21 -20.76 4.64 -8.52
CA GLY A 21 -19.99 5.57 -9.37
C GLY A 21 -19.58 6.88 -8.70
N VAL A 22 -19.94 7.08 -7.42
CA VAL A 22 -19.52 8.22 -6.61
C VAL A 22 -18.43 7.78 -5.63
N ILE A 23 -17.38 8.59 -5.46
CA ILE A 23 -16.39 8.35 -4.41
C ILE A 23 -16.93 8.92 -3.09
N CYS A 24 -17.16 8.03 -2.14
CA CYS A 24 -17.53 8.35 -0.77
C CYS A 24 -16.32 8.15 0.14
N ALA A 25 -16.24 8.93 1.21
CA ALA A 25 -15.24 8.83 2.24
C ALA A 25 -15.90 8.45 3.56
N LEU A 26 -15.46 7.33 4.14
CA LEU A 26 -15.87 6.86 5.45
C LEU A 26 -14.81 7.25 6.48
N LEU A 27 -15.20 7.90 7.57
CA LEU A 27 -14.30 8.17 8.68
C LEU A 27 -13.99 6.85 9.42
N VAL A 28 -12.74 6.39 9.37
CA VAL A 28 -12.30 5.12 9.98
C VAL A 28 -11.47 5.31 11.25
N ALA A 29 -10.83 6.47 11.42
CA ALA A 29 -10.19 6.82 12.68
C ALA A 29 -10.14 8.34 12.91
N GLY A 30 -10.57 8.75 14.10
CA GLY A 30 -10.59 10.14 14.53
C GLY A 30 -11.55 10.34 15.71
N THR A 31 -11.48 11.50 16.35
CA THR A 31 -12.43 11.89 17.40
C THR A 31 -13.67 12.50 16.71
N GLY A 32 -14.68 11.68 16.47
CA GLY A 32 -15.93 12.11 15.82
C GLY A 32 -16.94 10.97 15.68
N ALA A 33 -18.19 11.33 15.39
CA ALA A 33 -19.22 10.35 15.05
C ALA A 33 -18.87 9.67 13.70
N PRO A 34 -19.15 8.37 13.53
CA PRO A 34 -19.02 7.70 12.24
C PRO A 34 -19.75 8.49 11.17
N THR A 35 -19.03 8.94 10.14
CA THR A 35 -19.54 9.84 9.11
C THR A 35 -19.13 9.32 7.75
N VAL A 36 -20.09 9.31 6.82
CA VAL A 36 -19.87 9.08 5.40
C VAL A 36 -20.19 10.38 4.67
N MET A 37 -19.31 10.81 3.78
CA MET A 37 -19.50 12.00 2.96
C MET A 37 -19.00 11.77 1.54
N SER A 38 -19.43 12.58 0.58
CA SER A 38 -18.84 12.55 -0.75
C SER A 38 -17.41 13.07 -0.72
N ALA A 39 -16.56 12.65 -1.67
CA ALA A 39 -15.20 13.17 -1.77
C ALA A 39 -15.14 14.71 -1.99
N PRO A 40 -16.04 15.33 -2.77
CA PRO A 40 -16.15 16.79 -2.84
C PRO A 40 -16.42 17.43 -1.46
N ASP A 41 -17.43 16.95 -0.72
CA ASP A 41 -17.77 17.52 0.59
C ASP A 41 -16.62 17.38 1.59
N LEU A 42 -15.88 16.27 1.52
CA LEU A 42 -14.69 16.05 2.33
C LEU A 42 -13.61 17.10 2.07
N ILE A 43 -13.36 17.41 0.80
CA ILE A 43 -12.37 18.41 0.40
C ILE A 43 -12.83 19.80 0.78
N ASP A 44 -14.11 20.12 0.60
CA ASP A 44 -14.65 21.42 0.95
C ASP A 44 -14.59 21.68 2.46
N LEU A 45 -14.89 20.66 3.28
CA LEU A 45 -14.93 20.79 4.74
C LEU A 45 -13.54 20.71 5.38
N HIS A 46 -12.71 19.78 4.93
CA HIS A 46 -11.43 19.48 5.56
C HIS A 46 -10.22 19.99 4.77
N GLY A 47 -10.42 20.52 3.58
CA GLY A 47 -9.35 20.89 2.65
C GLY A 47 -8.79 19.68 1.90
N PRO A 48 -7.70 19.88 1.15
CA PRO A 48 -7.04 18.79 0.43
C PRO A 48 -6.70 17.60 1.33
N ILE A 49 -6.97 16.40 0.83
CA ILE A 49 -6.67 15.14 1.54
C ILE A 49 -5.42 14.50 0.96
N ARG A 50 -4.61 13.89 1.82
CA ARG A 50 -3.44 13.12 1.41
C ARG A 50 -3.86 11.68 1.20
N LEU A 51 -3.80 11.22 -0.04
CA LEU A 51 -3.92 9.80 -0.34
C LEU A 51 -2.68 9.10 0.20
N SER A 52 -2.88 8.09 1.05
CA SER A 52 -1.81 7.20 1.45
C SER A 52 -1.82 6.03 0.48
N PRO A 53 -0.78 5.82 -0.35
CA PRO A 53 -0.66 4.56 -1.07
C PRO A 53 -0.72 3.45 -0.02
N ASP A 54 -1.45 2.38 -0.36
CA ASP A 54 -1.64 1.25 0.53
C ASP A 54 -0.30 0.87 1.15
N ARG A 55 -0.20 0.99 2.48
CA ARG A 55 1.00 0.53 3.18
C ARG A 55 1.18 -0.93 2.79
N CYS A 56 2.40 -1.27 2.38
CA CYS A 56 2.86 -2.61 2.01
C CYS A 56 1.95 -3.70 2.61
N ARG A 57 1.21 -4.41 1.75
CA ARG A 57 0.20 -5.42 2.15
C ARG A 57 0.82 -6.74 2.65
N LEU A 58 2.09 -6.73 3.04
CA LEU A 58 2.71 -7.90 3.62
C LEU A 58 2.14 -8.11 5.02
N SER A 59 1.63 -9.32 5.26
CA SER A 59 1.36 -9.75 6.63
C SER A 59 2.68 -9.70 7.43
N PRO A 60 2.64 -9.51 8.77
CA PRO A 60 3.86 -9.49 9.58
C PRO A 60 4.76 -10.73 9.36
N GLY A 61 4.16 -11.91 9.16
CA GLY A 61 4.89 -13.13 8.86
C GLY A 61 5.51 -13.14 7.45
N SER A 62 4.82 -12.58 6.46
CA SER A 62 5.35 -12.43 5.09
C SER A 62 6.46 -11.38 5.02
N HIS A 63 6.39 -10.34 5.84
CA HIS A 63 7.45 -9.34 5.98
C HIS A 63 8.70 -9.98 6.61
N ALA A 64 8.55 -10.74 7.70
CA ALA A 64 9.66 -11.46 8.32
C ALA A 64 10.32 -12.45 7.36
N ALA A 65 9.53 -13.25 6.62
CA ALA A 65 10.06 -14.18 5.64
C ALA A 65 10.82 -13.49 4.48
N LEU A 66 10.37 -12.30 4.04
CA LEU A 66 11.09 -11.52 3.03
C LEU A 66 12.44 -11.00 3.57
N VAL A 67 12.45 -10.52 4.81
CA VAL A 67 13.68 -10.08 5.49
C VAL A 67 14.64 -11.26 5.64
N ASP A 68 14.16 -12.44 6.03
CA ASP A 68 15.00 -13.65 6.15
C ASP A 68 15.65 -14.04 4.81
N VAL A 69 14.93 -13.94 3.70
CA VAL A 69 15.47 -14.22 2.35
C VAL A 69 16.53 -13.18 1.97
N VAL A 70 16.28 -11.90 2.25
CA VAL A 70 17.25 -10.82 1.99
C VAL A 70 18.52 -11.00 2.84
N ASP A 71 18.35 -11.32 4.13
CA ASP A 71 19.46 -11.56 5.07
C ASP A 71 20.27 -12.81 4.68
N LEU A 72 19.62 -13.88 4.22
CA LEU A 72 20.30 -15.08 3.72
C LEU A 72 21.18 -14.77 2.50
N VAL A 73 20.63 -14.03 1.53
CA VAL A 73 21.37 -13.60 0.33
C VAL A 73 22.52 -12.64 0.69
N ALA A 74 22.32 -11.77 1.68
CA ALA A 74 23.35 -10.83 2.13
C ALA A 74 24.46 -11.49 2.97
N SER A 75 24.14 -12.58 3.68
CA SER A 75 25.08 -13.28 4.58
C SER A 75 26.13 -14.10 3.83
N ASP A 76 25.80 -14.59 2.63
CA ASP A 76 26.74 -15.31 1.79
C ASP A 76 26.57 -14.95 0.29
N PRO A 77 27.03 -13.75 -0.11
CA PRO A 77 26.82 -13.24 -1.46
C PRO A 77 27.57 -14.05 -2.53
N GLU A 78 28.55 -14.87 -2.16
CA GLU A 78 29.27 -15.74 -3.09
C GLU A 78 28.47 -16.99 -3.49
N THR A 79 27.44 -17.35 -2.72
CA THR A 79 26.56 -18.50 -2.99
C THR A 79 25.30 -18.16 -3.77
N ALA A 80 24.97 -16.87 -3.91
CA ALA A 80 23.81 -16.40 -4.64
C ALA A 80 24.20 -15.94 -6.05
N THR A 81 23.64 -16.58 -7.06
CA THR A 81 23.79 -16.15 -8.47
C THR A 81 23.06 -14.82 -8.71
N VAL A 82 23.50 -14.06 -9.71
CA VAL A 82 22.87 -12.77 -10.09
C VAL A 82 21.39 -12.97 -10.45
N GLU A 83 21.04 -14.12 -11.01
CA GLU A 83 19.69 -14.53 -11.35
C GLU A 83 18.81 -14.71 -10.10
N GLN A 84 19.31 -15.38 -9.06
CA GLN A 84 18.61 -15.54 -7.79
C GLN A 84 18.40 -14.20 -7.08
N ILE A 85 19.40 -13.31 -7.12
CA ILE A 85 19.27 -11.95 -6.57
C ILE A 85 18.21 -11.15 -7.32
N ARG A 86 18.15 -11.26 -8.66
CA ARG A 86 17.11 -10.63 -9.48
C ARG A 86 15.72 -11.17 -9.18
N GLU A 87 15.59 -12.47 -8.94
CA GLU A 87 14.29 -13.10 -8.61
C GLU A 87 13.76 -12.61 -7.27
N VAL A 88 14.63 -12.51 -6.25
CA VAL A 88 14.30 -11.93 -4.94
C VAL A 88 13.93 -10.46 -5.07
N ALA A 89 14.72 -9.67 -5.81
CA ALA A 89 14.44 -8.25 -6.03
C ALA A 89 13.12 -8.02 -6.78
N THR A 90 12.82 -8.88 -7.76
CA THR A 90 11.57 -8.84 -8.52
C THR A 90 10.38 -9.19 -7.63
N THR A 91 10.50 -10.24 -6.84
CA THR A 91 9.46 -10.66 -5.88
C THR A 91 9.22 -9.59 -4.82
N ALA A 92 10.29 -8.98 -4.29
CA ALA A 92 10.19 -7.84 -3.37
C ALA A 92 9.48 -6.65 -4.06
N ALA A 93 9.82 -6.34 -5.32
CA ALA A 93 9.15 -5.28 -6.07
C ALA A 93 7.66 -5.58 -6.29
N HIS A 94 7.25 -6.83 -6.57
CA HIS A 94 5.84 -7.22 -6.63
C HIS A 94 5.12 -6.96 -5.33
N LEU A 95 5.71 -7.41 -4.23
CA LEU A 95 5.10 -7.37 -2.91
C LEU A 95 5.05 -5.96 -2.32
N LEU A 96 6.05 -5.13 -2.62
CA LEU A 96 6.21 -3.78 -2.06
C LEU A 96 5.58 -2.71 -2.95
N LEU A 97 5.66 -2.87 -4.28
CA LEU A 97 5.27 -1.83 -5.25
C LEU A 97 4.05 -2.22 -6.09
N GLY A 98 3.57 -3.47 -6.02
CA GLY A 98 2.42 -3.94 -6.80
C GLY A 98 2.66 -3.99 -8.32
N ALA A 99 3.91 -3.86 -8.78
CA ALA A 99 4.24 -3.77 -10.19
C ALA A 99 4.39 -5.17 -10.81
N THR A 100 3.43 -5.62 -11.64
CA THR A 100 3.54 -6.85 -12.45
C THR A 100 4.86 -6.85 -13.25
N PRO A 101 5.58 -7.99 -13.35
CA PRO A 101 6.88 -7.97 -14.01
C PRO A 101 6.64 -7.75 -15.50
N ALA A 102 7.45 -6.88 -16.13
CA ALA A 102 7.46 -6.80 -17.57
C ALA A 102 7.89 -8.17 -18.13
N PRO A 103 7.18 -8.72 -19.14
CA PRO A 103 7.57 -10.00 -19.71
C PRO A 103 9.00 -9.91 -20.27
N PRO A 104 9.80 -10.98 -20.15
CA PRO A 104 11.12 -11.00 -20.75
C PRO A 104 10.96 -10.77 -22.25
N SER A 105 11.67 -9.77 -22.78
CA SER A 105 11.73 -9.51 -24.21
C SER A 105 12.39 -10.71 -24.89
N ALA A 106 11.69 -11.26 -25.89
CA ALA A 106 12.13 -12.38 -26.73
C ALA A 106 13.36 -12.03 -27.58
#